data_AF-A0A5C2LK98-F1
#
_entry.id   AF-A0A5C2LK98-F1
#
_cell.length_a   1.000
_cell.length_b   1.000
_cell.length_c   1.000
_cell.angle_alpha   90.00
_cell.angle_beta   90.00
_cell.angle_gamma   90.00
#
_symmetry.space_group_name_H-M   'P 1'
#
loop_
_entity.id
_entity.type
_entity.pdbx_description
1 polymer ?
#
loop_
_entity_poly.entity_id
_entity_poly.type
_entity_poly.pdbx_seq_one_letter_code
_entity_poly.pdbx_strand_id
1 'polypeptide(L)'
;MMTSWHGILIMRALIGLSLSGVAAVGMTYLSEEIHPSFVAFSMGLYISGNSIGGMSGRLLTGVFTDFFGWRVALAAISGFALAAAIMFWRILPESRHFRPTSLRPKTLLINFRLHWRDRGLPLLFIEGFLLMGAFVTLFNYIGYRLMMSPWSLSRAVVGLLSVAYLTGTGVHRRQGP
;
A
#
# COMPACT_ATOMS: atom_id res chain seq x y z
N MET A 1 -1.58 11.74 24.59
CA MET A 1 -1.74 12.42 23.27
C MET A 1 -0.35 12.85 22.80
N MET A 2 0.20 12.24 21.74
CA MET A 2 1.53 12.61 21.23
C MET A 2 1.40 13.84 20.33
N THR A 3 1.71 15.01 20.87
CA THR A 3 1.72 16.30 20.14
C THR A 3 3.11 16.64 19.59
N SER A 4 4.14 15.84 19.88
CA SER A 4 5.50 16.07 19.41
C SER A 4 5.66 15.63 17.96
N TRP A 5 6.26 16.49 17.13
CA TRP A 5 6.57 16.22 15.71
C TRP A 5 7.33 14.90 15.53
N HIS A 6 8.34 14.66 16.37
CA HIS A 6 9.11 13.42 16.38
C HIS A 6 8.24 12.19 16.69
N GLY A 7 7.27 12.31 17.60
CA GLY A 7 6.33 11.24 17.91
C GLY A 7 5.47 10.86 16.71
N ILE A 8 5.02 11.85 15.93
CA ILE A 8 4.26 11.63 14.69
C ILE A 8 5.14 10.91 13.65
N LEU A 9 6.41 11.33 13.50
CA LEU A 9 7.34 10.69 12.56
C LEU A 9 7.63 9.23 12.93
N ILE A 10 7.90 8.95 14.21
CA ILE A 10 8.14 7.58 14.69
C ILE A 10 6.91 6.71 14.44
N MET A 11 5.71 7.19 14.77
CA MET A 11 4.48 6.43 14.53
C MET A 11 4.24 6.17 13.03
N ARG A 12 4.53 7.16 12.17
CA ARG A 12 4.44 6.97 10.71
C ARG A 12 5.45 5.93 10.21
N ALA A 13 6.67 5.94 10.73
CA ALA A 13 7.69 4.95 10.40
C ALA A 13 7.26 3.53 10.83
N LEU A 14 6.71 3.39 12.04
CA LEU A 14 6.20 2.11 12.54
C LEU A 14 5.03 1.60 11.69
N ILE A 15 4.08 2.46 11.33
CA ILE A 15 2.97 2.11 10.43
C ILE A 15 3.51 1.61 9.07
N GLY A 16 4.49 2.32 8.50
CA GLY A 16 5.12 1.92 7.23
C GLY A 16 5.79 0.55 7.33
N LEU A 17 6.54 0.31 8.41
CA LEU A 17 7.20 -0.96 8.67
C LEU A 17 6.17 -2.10 8.82
N SER A 18 5.11 -1.90 9.60
CA SER A 18 4.05 -2.89 9.75
C SER A 18 3.37 -3.21 8.41
N LEU A 19 3.04 -2.19 7.60
CA LEU A 19 2.38 -2.39 6.30
C LEU A 19 3.26 -3.12 5.28
N SER A 20 4.58 -2.89 5.30
CA SER A 20 5.51 -3.64 4.44
C SER A 20 5.49 -5.14 4.73
N GLY A 21 5.38 -5.53 6.00
CA GLY A 21 5.28 -6.92 6.41
C GLY A 21 4.01 -7.59 5.90
N VAL A 22 2.87 -6.89 5.99
CA VAL A 22 1.58 -7.39 5.48
C VAL A 22 1.65 -7.68 3.98
N ALA A 23 2.28 -6.79 3.20
CA ALA A 23 2.41 -6.98 1.76
C ALA A 23 3.32 -8.16 1.39
N ALA A 24 4.48 -8.27 2.05
CA ALA A 24 5.40 -9.37 1.84
C ALA A 24 4.76 -10.72 2.19
N VAL A 25 4.15 -10.84 3.38
CA VAL A 25 3.53 -12.08 3.84
C VAL A 25 2.33 -12.45 2.96
N GLY A 26 1.52 -11.47 2.54
CA GLY A 26 0.37 -11.71 1.67
C GLY A 26 0.77 -12.29 0.31
N MET A 27 1.81 -11.74 -0.32
CA MET A 27 2.31 -12.27 -1.60
C MET A 27 2.88 -13.67 -1.45
N THR A 28 3.64 -13.93 -0.39
CA THR A 28 4.16 -15.28 -0.10
C THR A 28 3.04 -16.29 0.09
N TYR A 29 2.03 -15.98 0.93
CA TYR A 29 0.88 -16.85 1.17
C TYR A 29 0.14 -17.18 -0.13
N LEU A 30 -0.12 -16.18 -0.98
CA LEU A 30 -0.78 -16.40 -2.28
C LEU A 30 0.07 -17.31 -3.19
N SER A 31 1.40 -17.18 -3.17
CA SER A 31 2.28 -18.03 -3.98
C SER A 31 2.39 -19.47 -3.48
N GLU A 32 2.20 -19.70 -2.18
CA GLU A 32 2.33 -21.02 -1.55
C GLU A 32 1.00 -21.81 -1.58
N GLU A 33 -0.14 -21.14 -1.43
CA GLU A 33 -1.45 -21.79 -1.25
C GLU A 33 -2.30 -21.87 -2.53
N ILE A 34 -2.02 -21.03 -3.54
CA ILE A 34 -2.82 -20.98 -4.78
C ILE A 34 -2.15 -21.82 -5.87
N HIS A 35 -2.97 -22.59 -6.60
CA HIS A 35 -2.48 -23.37 -7.74
C HIS A 35 -1.77 -22.47 -8.77
N PRO A 36 -0.59 -22.87 -9.32
CA PRO A 36 0.25 -22.02 -10.17
C PRO A 36 -0.47 -21.33 -11.34
N SER A 37 -1.51 -21.97 -11.89
CA SER A 37 -2.34 -21.41 -12.97
C SER A 37 -3.14 -20.17 -12.57
N PHE A 38 -3.42 -19.96 -11.28
CA PHE A 38 -4.21 -18.84 -10.77
C PHE A 38 -3.41 -17.84 -9.92
N VAL A 39 -2.14 -18.12 -9.61
CA VAL A 39 -1.29 -17.25 -8.77
C VAL A 39 -1.19 -15.84 -9.37
N ALA A 40 -0.95 -15.72 -10.68
CA ALA A 40 -0.85 -14.42 -11.34
C ALA A 40 -2.14 -13.61 -11.26
N PHE A 41 -3.30 -14.27 -11.43
CA PHE A 41 -4.60 -13.63 -11.30
C PHE A 41 -4.87 -13.16 -9.87
N SER A 42 -4.56 -14.00 -8.88
CA SER A 42 -4.73 -13.68 -7.46
C SER A 42 -3.79 -12.57 -6.99
N MET A 43 -2.53 -12.56 -7.44
CA MET A 43 -1.61 -11.44 -7.23
C MET A 43 -2.13 -10.15 -7.88
N GLY A 44 -2.70 -10.24 -9.09
CA GLY A 44 -3.36 -9.12 -9.76
C GLY A 44 -4.54 -8.56 -8.96
N LEU A 45 -5.41 -9.43 -8.44
CA LEU A 45 -6.51 -9.04 -7.56
C LEU A 45 -5.98 -8.36 -6.28
N TYR A 46 -4.96 -8.92 -5.66
CA TYR A 46 -4.30 -8.35 -4.48
C TYR A 46 -3.76 -6.93 -4.73
N ILE A 47 -3.02 -6.73 -5.83
CA ILE A 47 -2.47 -5.43 -6.23
C ILE A 47 -3.60 -4.44 -6.57
N SER A 48 -4.65 -4.89 -7.27
CA SER A 48 -5.81 -4.05 -7.60
C SER A 48 -6.56 -3.59 -6.34
N GLY A 49 -6.64 -4.43 -5.32
CA GLY A 49 -7.22 -4.11 -4.02
C GLY A 49 -6.46 -2.98 -3.31
N ASN A 50 -5.12 -2.97 -3.39
CA ASN A 50 -4.31 -1.88 -2.84
C ASN A 50 -4.64 -0.54 -3.50
N SER A 51 -4.81 -0.54 -4.82
CA SER A 51 -5.17 0.65 -5.60
C SER A 51 -6.55 1.18 -5.19
N ILE A 52 -7.56 0.30 -5.14
CA ILE A 52 -8.92 0.66 -4.72
C ILE A 52 -8.94 1.19 -3.27
N GLY A 53 -8.24 0.51 -2.35
CA GLY A 53 -8.14 0.91 -0.96
C GLY A 53 -7.45 2.26 -0.77
N GLY A 54 -6.35 2.51 -1.48
CA GLY A 54 -5.62 3.78 -1.43
C GLY A 54 -6.45 4.96 -1.92
N MET A 55 -7.27 4.76 -2.95
CA MET A 55 -8.14 5.81 -3.50
C MET A 55 -9.36 6.06 -2.63
N SER A 56 -10.10 5.00 -2.30
CA SER A 56 -11.28 5.10 -1.41
C SER A 56 -10.88 5.67 -0.06
N GLY A 57 -9.73 5.24 0.49
CA GLY A 57 -9.18 5.78 1.72
C GLY A 57 -8.91 7.28 1.64
N ARG A 58 -8.21 7.76 0.60
CA ARG A 58 -7.94 9.20 0.42
C ARG A 58 -9.21 10.03 0.24
N LEU A 59 -10.17 9.54 -0.54
CA LEU A 59 -11.44 10.23 -0.77
C LEU A 59 -12.26 10.33 0.51
N LEU A 60 -12.44 9.21 1.23
CA LEU A 60 -13.12 9.19 2.53
C LEU A 60 -12.40 10.09 3.53
N THR A 61 -11.07 10.01 3.63
CA THR A 61 -10.30 10.89 4.53
C THR A 61 -10.52 12.36 4.20
N GLY A 62 -10.49 12.73 2.93
CA GLY A 62 -10.68 14.11 2.47
C GLY A 62 -12.05 14.64 2.88
N VAL A 63 -13.12 13.90 2.59
CA VAL A 63 -14.49 14.26 2.96
C VAL A 63 -14.64 14.38 4.48
N PHE A 64 -14.24 13.36 5.25
CA PHE A 64 -14.36 13.39 6.71
C PHE A 64 -13.54 14.52 7.34
N THR A 65 -12.37 14.83 6.78
CA THR A 65 -11.51 15.90 7.30
C THR A 65 -12.11 17.28 7.05
N ASP A 66 -12.77 17.49 5.92
CA ASP A 66 -13.41 18.77 5.59
C ASP A 66 -14.64 19.07 6.48
N PHE A 67 -15.41 18.04 6.87
CA PHE A 67 -16.61 18.23 7.71
C PHE A 67 -16.36 18.09 9.23
N PHE A 68 -15.55 17.12 9.65
CA PHE A 68 -15.41 16.72 11.07
C PHE A 68 -13.97 16.88 11.62
N GLY A 69 -13.05 17.36 10.79
CA GLY A 69 -11.64 17.50 11.13
C GLY A 69 -10.86 16.18 11.09
N TRP A 70 -9.53 16.31 11.16
CA TRP A 70 -8.59 15.20 10.90
C TRP A 70 -8.63 14.08 11.95
N ARG A 71 -9.04 14.37 13.19
CA ARG A 71 -9.11 13.37 14.28
C ARG A 71 -10.23 12.36 14.06
N VAL A 72 -11.41 12.86 13.67
CA VAL A 72 -12.58 12.01 13.38
C VAL A 72 -12.32 11.19 12.11
N ALA A 73 -11.71 11.81 11.09
CA ALA A 73 -11.29 11.10 9.89
C ALA A 73 -10.34 9.92 10.22
N LEU A 74 -9.29 10.16 11.03
CA LEU A 74 -8.39 9.10 11.48
C LEU A 74 -9.09 8.00 12.28
N ALA A 75 -10.02 8.35 13.16
CA ALA A 75 -10.78 7.37 13.95
C ALA A 75 -11.66 6.48 13.06
N ALA A 76 -12.37 7.08 12.09
CA ALA A 76 -13.23 6.36 11.15
C ALA A 76 -12.44 5.38 10.27
N ILE A 77 -11.32 5.83 9.70
CA ILE A 77 -10.47 5.00 8.84
C ILE A 77 -9.82 3.87 9.64
N SER A 78 -9.33 4.18 10.84
CA SER A 78 -8.76 3.16 11.73
C SER A 78 -9.83 2.12 12.13
N GLY A 79 -11.06 2.55 12.37
CA GLY A 79 -12.19 1.65 12.66
C GLY A 79 -12.50 0.73 11.48
N PHE A 80 -12.56 1.28 10.26
CA PHE A 80 -12.76 0.48 9.05
C PHE A 80 -11.62 -0.51 8.80
N ALA A 81 -10.37 -0.06 8.98
CA ALA A 81 -9.19 -0.91 8.85
C ALA A 81 -9.19 -2.05 9.90
N LEU A 82 -9.59 -1.75 11.14
CA LEU A 82 -9.70 -2.75 12.21
C LEU A 82 -10.81 -3.78 11.89
N ALA A 83 -11.97 -3.33 11.42
CA ALA A 83 -13.05 -4.22 11.00
C ALA A 83 -12.61 -5.13 9.84
N ALA A 84 -11.91 -4.58 8.84
CA ALA A 84 -11.36 -5.34 7.72
C ALA A 84 -10.30 -6.36 8.20
N ALA A 85 -9.44 -5.99 9.14
CA ALA A 85 -8.45 -6.90 9.73
C ALA A 85 -9.11 -8.06 10.49
N ILE A 86 -10.16 -7.77 11.28
CA ILE A 86 -10.93 -8.81 12.01
C ILE A 86 -11.65 -9.73 11.02
N MET A 87 -12.27 -9.16 9.99
CA MET A 87 -12.93 -9.92 8.93
C MET A 87 -11.94 -10.84 8.21
N PHE A 88 -10.78 -10.31 7.82
CA PHE A 88 -9.71 -11.08 7.20
C PHE A 88 -9.26 -12.22 8.13
N TRP A 89 -9.02 -11.93 9.41
CA TRP A 89 -8.61 -12.94 10.39
C TRP A 89 -9.64 -14.06 10.56
N ARG A 90 -10.94 -13.76 10.48
CA ARG A 90 -12.00 -14.77 10.59
C ARG A 90 -12.23 -15.59 9.31
N ILE A 91 -12.01 -14.99 8.14
CA ILE A 91 -12.28 -15.62 6.84
C ILE A 91 -11.08 -16.42 6.36
N LEU A 92 -9.86 -16.01 6.74
CA LEU A 92 -8.63 -16.64 6.26
C LEU A 92 -8.60 -18.11 6.71
N PRO A 93 -8.66 -19.08 5.78
CA PRO A 93 -8.54 -20.48 6.14
C PRO A 93 -7.15 -20.76 6.68
N GLU A 94 -7.05 -21.69 7.63
CA GLU A 94 -5.77 -22.15 8.17
C GLU A 94 -4.85 -22.56 7.01
N SER A 95 -3.61 -22.05 7.03
CA SER A 95 -2.61 -22.33 5.98
C SER A 95 -2.33 -23.84 5.97
N ARG A 96 -2.65 -24.51 4.85
CA ARG A 96 -2.54 -25.96 4.72
C ARG A 96 -1.20 -26.41 4.12
N HIS A 97 -0.49 -25.52 3.45
CA HIS A 97 0.79 -25.80 2.78
C HIS A 97 1.99 -25.05 3.39
N PHE A 98 1.79 -24.32 4.49
CA PHE A 98 2.86 -23.61 5.17
C PHE A 98 3.94 -24.60 5.65
N ARG A 99 5.09 -24.59 4.98
CA ARG A 99 6.29 -25.29 5.44
C ARG A 99 7.14 -24.29 6.22
N PRO A 100 7.21 -24.35 7.56
CA PRO A 100 8.05 -23.45 8.33
C PRO A 100 9.51 -23.61 7.91
N THR A 101 10.01 -22.66 7.12
CA THR A 101 11.44 -22.54 6.83
C THR A 101 12.11 -21.92 8.05
N SER A 102 13.13 -22.57 8.60
CA SER A 102 13.82 -21.99 9.75
C SER A 102 14.50 -20.67 9.34
N LEU A 103 14.19 -19.59 10.06
CA LEU A 103 14.81 -18.28 9.88
C LEU A 103 16.28 -18.38 10.28
N ARG A 104 17.13 -18.83 9.35
CA ARG A 104 18.59 -18.86 9.53
C ARG A 104 19.13 -17.49 9.10
N PRO A 105 19.50 -16.59 10.03
CA PRO A 105 19.95 -15.24 9.68
C PRO A 105 21.18 -15.25 8.76
N LYS A 106 22.05 -16.26 8.87
CA LYS A 106 23.15 -16.47 7.91
C LYS A 106 22.67 -16.74 6.48
N THR A 107 21.66 -17.58 6.30
CA THR A 107 21.10 -17.89 4.96
C THR A 107 20.37 -16.68 4.38
N LEU A 108 19.66 -15.91 5.21
CA LEU A 108 19.06 -14.63 4.83
C LEU A 108 20.10 -13.61 4.35
N LEU A 109 21.21 -13.45 5.09
CA LEU A 109 22.29 -12.53 4.73
C LEU A 109 22.99 -12.95 3.42
N ILE A 110 23.21 -14.25 3.23
CA ILE A 110 23.80 -14.81 2.00
C ILE A 110 22.88 -14.57 0.81
N ASN A 111 21.58 -14.87 0.96
CA ASN A 111 20.59 -14.63 -0.08
C ASN A 111 20.50 -13.15 -0.43
N PHE A 112 20.45 -12.26 0.57
CA PHE A 112 20.45 -10.81 0.35
C PHE A 112 21.69 -10.35 -0.46
N ARG A 113 22.86 -10.85 -0.11
CA ARG A 113 24.11 -10.57 -0.84
C ARG A 113 24.11 -11.14 -2.26
N LEU A 114 23.42 -12.26 -2.49
CA LEU A 114 23.25 -12.88 -3.81
C LEU A 114 22.40 -12.02 -4.75
N HIS A 115 21.32 -11.40 -4.24
CA HIS A 115 20.51 -10.45 -5.01
C HIS A 115 21.33 -9.23 -5.45
N TRP A 116 22.33 -8.83 -4.66
CA TRP A 116 23.25 -7.74 -5.04
C TRP A 116 24.37 -8.16 -5.99
N ARG A 117 24.58 -9.47 -6.19
CA ARG A 117 25.62 -10.02 -7.06
C ARG A 117 25.16 -10.10 -8.52
N ASP A 118 23.86 -10.27 -8.73
CA ASP A 118 23.25 -10.07 -10.04
C ASP A 118 23.25 -8.57 -10.33
N ARG A 119 23.89 -8.13 -11.42
CA ARG A 119 23.99 -6.70 -11.74
C ARG A 119 22.64 -6.09 -12.14
N GLY A 120 21.66 -6.91 -12.57
CA GLY A 120 20.35 -6.44 -13.00
C GLY A 120 19.38 -6.15 -11.85
N LEU A 121 19.42 -6.96 -10.78
CA LEU A 121 18.46 -6.85 -9.67
C LEU A 121 18.56 -5.54 -8.88
N PRO A 122 19.76 -5.01 -8.52
CA PRO A 122 19.88 -3.71 -7.87
C PRO A 122 19.34 -2.57 -8.72
N LEU A 123 19.51 -2.63 -10.05
CA LEU A 123 18.95 -1.63 -10.96
C LEU A 123 17.43 -1.65 -10.93
N LEU A 124 16.80 -2.83 -10.95
CA LEU A 124 15.35 -2.97 -10.82
C LEU A 124 14.84 -2.47 -9.47
N PHE A 125 15.57 -2.70 -8.37
CA PHE A 125 15.20 -2.17 -7.06
C PHE A 125 15.29 -0.65 -7.00
N ILE A 126 16.35 -0.07 -7.58
CA ILE A 126 16.52 1.38 -7.67
C ILE A 126 15.43 1.98 -8.55
N GLU A 127 15.12 1.38 -9.69
CA GLU A 127 14.05 1.84 -10.58
C GLU A 127 12.69 1.81 -9.87
N GLY A 128 12.32 0.70 -9.24
CA GLY A 128 11.09 0.60 -8.46
C GLY A 128 11.03 1.63 -7.32
N PHE A 129 12.15 1.84 -6.63
CA PHE A 129 12.26 2.86 -5.58
C PHE A 129 12.09 4.28 -6.13
N LEU A 130 12.76 4.61 -7.23
CA LEU A 130 12.70 5.95 -7.85
C LEU A 130 11.32 6.23 -8.44
N LEU A 131 10.73 5.28 -9.16
CA LEU A 131 9.39 5.41 -9.73
C LEU A 131 8.34 5.58 -8.62
N MET A 132 8.37 4.73 -7.60
CA MET A 132 7.44 4.82 -6.48
C MET A 132 7.68 6.09 -5.65
N GLY A 133 8.94 6.48 -5.42
CA GLY A 133 9.30 7.71 -4.70
C GLY A 133 8.86 8.97 -5.44
N ALA A 134 9.12 9.04 -6.75
CA ALA A 134 8.69 10.15 -7.60
C ALA A 134 7.16 10.24 -7.64
N PHE A 135 6.48 9.10 -7.80
CA PHE A 135 5.02 9.01 -7.76
C PHE A 135 4.45 9.53 -6.44
N VAL A 136 4.92 9.03 -5.30
CA VAL A 136 4.48 9.45 -3.97
C VAL A 136 4.74 10.95 -3.78
N THR A 137 5.91 11.44 -4.18
CA THR A 137 6.29 12.86 -4.02
C THR A 137 5.39 13.76 -4.86
N LEU A 138 5.27 13.47 -6.15
CA LEU A 138 4.45 14.25 -7.08
C LEU A 138 2.99 14.27 -6.63
N PHE A 139 2.46 13.12 -6.23
CA PHE A 139 1.06 13.02 -5.86
C PHE A 139 0.74 13.78 -4.56
N ASN A 140 1.61 13.73 -3.56
CA ASN A 140 1.44 14.54 -2.35
C ASN A 140 1.64 16.03 -2.66
N TYR A 141 2.65 16.39 -3.45
CA TYR A 141 3.00 17.77 -3.76
C TYR A 141 1.89 18.49 -4.55
N ILE A 142 1.37 17.86 -5.61
CA ILE A 142 0.25 18.41 -6.38
C ILE A 142 -0.94 18.64 -5.46
N GLY A 143 -1.25 17.70 -4.57
CA GLY A 143 -2.32 17.85 -3.59
C GLY A 143 -2.16 19.10 -2.72
N TYR A 144 -0.96 19.33 -2.16
CA TYR A 144 -0.68 20.55 -1.37
C TYR A 144 -0.72 21.83 -2.20
N ARG A 145 -0.17 21.81 -3.42
CA ARG A 145 -0.16 22.98 -4.31
C ARG A 145 -1.57 23.41 -4.72
N LEU A 146 -2.47 22.46 -4.97
CA LEU A 146 -3.86 22.74 -5.33
C LEU A 146 -4.69 23.30 -4.16
N MET A 147 -4.30 23.01 -2.92
CA MET A 147 -4.90 23.59 -1.72
C MET A 147 -4.43 25.02 -1.43
N MET A 148 -3.31 25.45 -2.02
CA MET A 148 -2.78 26.81 -1.88
C MET A 148 -3.37 27.74 -2.97
N SER A 149 -3.23 29.06 -2.76
CA SER A 149 -3.55 30.06 -3.79
C SER A 149 -2.72 29.80 -5.06
N PRO A 150 -3.27 29.93 -6.29
CA PRO A 150 -4.55 30.54 -6.69
C PRO A 150 -5.76 29.61 -6.79
N TRP A 151 -5.62 28.31 -6.51
CA TRP A 151 -6.67 27.31 -6.76
C TRP A 151 -7.58 27.08 -5.55
N SER A 152 -7.03 27.13 -4.32
CA SER A 152 -7.79 27.05 -3.05
C SER A 152 -8.84 25.91 -3.02
N LEU A 153 -8.52 24.77 -3.65
CA LEU A 153 -9.44 23.64 -3.75
C LEU A 153 -9.60 22.96 -2.38
N SER A 154 -10.82 22.47 -2.10
CA SER A 154 -11.09 21.69 -0.88
C SER A 154 -10.39 20.33 -0.91
N ARG A 155 -10.16 19.73 0.26
CA ARG A 155 -9.44 18.45 0.38
C ARG A 155 -10.25 17.32 -0.28
N ALA A 156 -11.57 17.43 -0.28
CA ALA A 156 -12.47 16.55 -1.01
C ALA A 156 -12.23 16.57 -2.53
N VAL A 157 -12.05 17.76 -3.15
CA VAL A 157 -11.80 17.88 -4.59
C VAL A 157 -10.41 17.35 -4.96
N VAL A 158 -9.40 17.61 -4.12
CA VAL A 158 -8.08 16.98 -4.29
C VAL A 158 -8.16 15.46 -4.13
N GLY A 159 -9.01 14.97 -3.22
CA GLY A 159 -9.30 13.55 -3.05
C GLY A 159 -9.87 12.89 -4.32
N LEU A 160 -10.71 13.60 -5.08
CA LEU A 160 -11.28 13.13 -6.35
C LEU A 160 -10.21 12.91 -7.43
N LEU A 161 -9.06 13.58 -7.39
CA LEU A 161 -7.94 13.28 -8.29
C LEU A 161 -7.40 11.86 -8.08
N SER A 162 -7.60 11.29 -6.90
CA SER A 162 -7.28 9.87 -6.67
C SER A 162 -8.18 8.96 -7.50
N VAL A 163 -9.40 9.37 -7.89
CA VAL A 163 -10.30 8.60 -8.76
C VAL A 163 -9.76 8.52 -10.19
N ALA A 164 -9.03 9.54 -10.66
CA ALA A 164 -8.34 9.51 -11.95
C ALA A 164 -7.26 8.41 -12.03
N TYR A 165 -6.81 7.85 -10.90
CA TYR A 165 -5.98 6.64 -10.95
C TYR A 165 -6.75 5.40 -11.44
N LEU A 166 -8.07 5.30 -11.22
CA LEU A 166 -8.86 4.15 -11.66
C LEU A 166 -8.93 4.05 -13.19
N THR A 167 -8.86 5.17 -13.90
CA THR A 167 -8.87 5.14 -15.37
C THR A 167 -7.65 4.44 -15.93
N GLY A 168 -6.49 4.52 -15.25
CA GLY A 168 -5.30 3.74 -15.60
C GLY A 168 -5.50 2.23 -15.46
N THR A 169 -6.15 1.77 -14.37
CA THR A 169 -6.47 0.35 -14.18
C THR A 169 -7.53 -0.18 -15.15
N GLY A 170 -8.46 0.66 -15.60
CA GLY A 170 -9.46 0.29 -16.60
C GLY A 170 -8.88 0.04 -18.00
N VAL A 171 -7.75 0.68 -18.33
CA VAL A 171 -7.07 0.50 -19.63
C VAL A 171 -6.41 -0.87 -19.75
N HIS A 172 -5.95 -1.48 -18.64
CA HIS A 172 -5.36 -2.82 -18.65
C HIS A 172 -6.37 -3.94 -18.98
N ARG A 173 -7.67 -3.70 -18.82
CA ARG A 173 -8.72 -4.66 -19.21
C ARG A 173 -8.93 -4.74 -20.72
N ARG A 174 -8.31 -3.87 -21.52
CA ARG A 174 -8.36 -3.88 -22.98
C ARG A 174 -7.08 -4.41 -23.65
N GLN A 175 -6.09 -4.85 -22.87
CA GLN A 175 -4.89 -5.48 -23.42
C GLN A 175 -4.86 -6.96 -23.05
N GLY A 176 -5.44 -7.76 -23.94
CA GLY A 176 -5.16 -9.17 -24.05
C GLY A 176 -6.23 -9.90 -24.86
N PRO A 177 -5.84 -10.97 -25.56
CA PRO A 177 -4.74 -11.09 -26.52
C PRO A 177 -5.04 -10.41 -27.87
#